data_AF-A0A849GVU2-F1
#
_entry.id   AF-A0A849GVU2-F1
#
_cell.length_a   1.000
_cell.length_b   1.000
_cell.length_c   1.000
_cell.angle_alpha   90.00
_cell.angle_beta   90.00
_cell.angle_gamma   90.00
#
_symmetry.space_group_name_H-M   'P 1'
#
loop_
_entity.id
_entity.type
_entity.pdbx_description
1 polymer ?
#
loop_
_entity_poly.entity_id
_entity_poly.type
_entity_poly.pdbx_seq_one_letter_code
_entity_poly.pdbx_strand_id
1 'polypeptide(L)'
;MIGGILTVITAVEVAIFYIPFLASVLVPTLLVLSAAKFLLVVMFFMHLKYDSRIFAGVFLAGLVLAAFMTVALIILYKVLPNYDIMG
;
A
#
# COMPACT_ATOMS: atom_id res chain seq x y z
N MET A 1 -13.78 -13.82 -11.11
CA MET A 1 -13.20 -13.16 -12.31
C MET A 1 -12.52 -11.82 -12.00
N ILE A 2 -11.99 -11.61 -10.78
CA ILE A 2 -11.36 -10.34 -10.36
C ILE A 2 -9.84 -10.38 -10.49
N GLY A 3 -9.22 -11.56 -10.35
CA GLY A 3 -7.79 -11.74 -10.62
C GLY A 3 -7.36 -11.32 -12.02
N GLY A 4 -8.26 -11.46 -13.02
CA GLY A 4 -8.02 -11.00 -14.40
C GLY A 4 -7.90 -9.48 -14.54
N ILE A 5 -8.63 -8.72 -13.70
CA ILE A 5 -8.58 -7.25 -13.72
C ILE A 5 -7.25 -6.77 -13.12
N LEU A 6 -6.78 -7.44 -12.07
CA LEU A 6 -5.48 -7.17 -11.45
C LEU A 6 -4.32 -7.47 -12.40
N THR A 7 -4.37 -8.58 -13.15
CA THR A 7 -3.34 -8.89 -14.15
C THR A 7 -3.33 -7.88 -15.29
N VAL A 8 -4.50 -7.42 -15.77
CA VAL A 8 -4.57 -6.36 -16.80
C VAL A 8 -4.00 -5.04 -16.27
N ILE A 9 -4.39 -4.62 -15.06
CA ILE A 9 -3.85 -3.41 -14.42
C ILE A 9 -2.32 -3.50 -14.27
N THR A 10 -1.81 -4.68 -13.87
CA THR A 10 -0.37 -4.90 -13.68
C THR A 10 0.39 -4.94 -15.00
N ALA A 11 -0.19 -5.52 -16.05
CA ALA A 11 0.43 -5.55 -17.38
C ALA A 11 0.52 -4.14 -18.00
N VAL A 12 -0.54 -3.32 -17.82
CA VAL A 12 -0.56 -1.92 -18.26
C VAL A 12 0.48 -1.09 -17.49
N GLU A 13 0.61 -1.32 -16.18
CA GLU A 13 1.64 -0.65 -15.36
C GLU A 13 3.06 -0.96 -15.83
N VAL A 14 3.38 -2.23 -16.08
CA VAL A 14 4.70 -2.65 -16.59
C VAL A 14 4.97 -2.08 -17.99
N ALA A 15 3.95 -2.00 -18.85
CA ALA A 15 4.08 -1.42 -20.18
C ALA A 15 4.38 0.10 -20.11
N ILE A 16 3.75 0.83 -19.18
CA ILE A 16 4.01 2.25 -18.96
C ILE A 16 5.39 2.46 -18.30
N PHE A 17 5.81 1.55 -17.42
CA PHE A 17 7.11 1.59 -16.74
C PHE A 17 8.30 1.53 -17.70
N TYR A 18 8.14 0.87 -18.84
CA TYR A 18 9.21 0.73 -19.83
C TYR A 18 9.46 2.02 -20.65
N ILE A 19 8.66 3.07 -20.48
CA ILE A 19 8.83 4.35 -21.18
C ILE A 19 9.61 5.33 -20.29
N PRO A 20 10.90 5.59 -20.57
CA PRO A 20 11.79 6.36 -19.69
C PRO A 20 11.45 7.86 -19.57
N PHE A 21 10.55 8.37 -20.43
CA PHE A 21 10.11 9.78 -20.42
C PHE A 21 9.27 10.15 -19.19
N LEU A 22 8.75 9.18 -18.44
CA LEU A 22 7.85 9.38 -17.29
C LEU A 22 8.49 9.10 -15.93
N ALA A 23 9.82 9.03 -15.84
CA ALA A 23 10.54 8.72 -14.61
C ALA A 23 10.15 9.59 -13.39
N SER A 24 9.81 10.86 -13.61
CA SER A 24 9.37 11.77 -12.54
C SER A 24 7.93 11.52 -12.05
N VAL A 25 7.08 10.90 -12.87
CA VAL A 25 5.68 10.55 -12.55
C VAL A 25 5.56 9.08 -12.12
N LEU A 26 6.61 8.29 -12.35
CA LEU A 26 6.68 6.87 -12.04
C LEU A 26 6.40 6.58 -10.56
N VAL A 27 7.04 7.31 -9.65
CA VAL A 27 6.90 7.10 -8.20
C VAL A 27 5.45 7.30 -7.71
N PRO A 28 4.76 8.43 -8.00
CA PRO A 28 3.38 8.59 -7.57
C PRO A 28 2.43 7.59 -8.25
N THR A 29 2.63 7.24 -9.51
CA THR A 29 1.76 6.27 -10.22
C THR A 29 1.88 4.87 -9.65
N LEU A 30 3.09 4.40 -9.35
CA LEU A 30 3.32 3.10 -8.68
C LEU A 30 2.72 3.07 -7.28
N LEU A 31 2.79 4.19 -6.55
CA LEU A 31 2.23 4.28 -5.20
C LEU A 31 0.70 4.19 -5.23
N VAL A 32 0.07 4.86 -6.19
CA VAL A 32 -1.38 4.77 -6.44
C VAL A 32 -1.79 3.37 -6.88
N LEU A 33 -1.04 2.74 -7.79
CA LEU A 33 -1.33 1.40 -8.27
C LEU A 33 -1.13 0.33 -7.19
N SER A 34 -0.10 0.46 -6.36
CA SER A 34 0.11 -0.40 -5.19
C SER A 34 -1.04 -0.28 -4.19
N ALA A 35 -1.48 0.95 -3.88
CA ALA A 35 -2.63 1.19 -3.02
C ALA A 35 -3.94 0.62 -3.61
N ALA A 36 -4.15 0.78 -4.92
CA ALA A 36 -5.33 0.25 -5.61
C ALA A 36 -5.35 -1.29 -5.62
N LYS A 37 -4.20 -1.94 -5.87
CA LYS A 37 -4.08 -3.41 -5.79
C LYS A 37 -4.33 -3.90 -4.38
N PHE A 38 -3.79 -3.21 -3.38
CA PHE A 38 -4.02 -3.54 -1.98
C PHE A 38 -5.52 -3.46 -1.62
N LEU A 39 -6.19 -2.36 -1.98
CA LEU A 39 -7.65 -2.19 -1.79
C LEU A 39 -8.45 -3.28 -2.50
N LEU A 40 -8.09 -3.63 -3.73
CA LEU A 40 -8.72 -4.72 -4.47
C LEU A 40 -8.52 -6.08 -3.79
N VAL A 41 -7.33 -6.37 -3.26
CA VAL A 41 -7.06 -7.62 -2.53
C VAL A 41 -7.90 -7.68 -1.25
N VAL A 42 -7.99 -6.58 -0.50
CA VAL A 42 -8.81 -6.50 0.73
C VAL A 42 -10.30 -6.65 0.43
N MET A 43 -10.80 -5.97 -0.60
CA MET A 43 -12.23 -6.02 -0.94
C MET A 43 -12.65 -7.35 -1.61
N PHE A 44 -11.80 -7.91 -2.46
CA PHE A 44 -12.18 -9.05 -3.31
C PHE A 44 -11.52 -10.38 -2.97
N PHE A 45 -10.25 -10.42 -2.56
CA PHE A 45 -9.56 -11.68 -2.24
C PHE A 45 -9.89 -12.19 -0.84
N MET A 46 -10.17 -11.30 0.11
CA MET A 46 -10.65 -11.70 1.45
C MET A 46 -12.16 -11.97 1.52
N HIS A 47 -12.90 -11.95 0.39
CA HIS A 47 -14.36 -12.12 0.34
C HIS A 47 -15.16 -11.18 1.27
N LEU A 48 -14.56 -10.08 1.76
CA LEU A 48 -15.14 -9.16 2.75
C LEU A 48 -16.51 -8.58 2.37
N LYS A 49 -16.78 -8.43 1.07
CA LYS A 49 -18.08 -7.98 0.56
C LYS A 49 -19.21 -9.01 0.80
N TYR A 50 -18.86 -10.27 0.97
CA TYR A 50 -19.76 -11.41 1.17
C TYR A 50 -19.67 -12.04 2.57
N ASP A 51 -18.70 -11.62 3.40
CA ASP A 51 -18.46 -12.17 4.74
C ASP A 51 -18.72 -11.13 5.86
N SER A 52 -18.81 -11.60 7.10
CA SER A 52 -19.16 -10.76 8.26
C SER A 52 -18.11 -9.68 8.54
N ARG A 53 -18.57 -8.48 8.96
CA ARG A 53 -17.75 -7.28 9.28
C ARG A 53 -16.62 -7.53 10.29
N ILE A 54 -16.64 -8.65 11.01
CA ILE A 54 -15.64 -9.05 11.99
C ILE A 54 -14.30 -9.38 11.32
N PHE A 55 -14.32 -10.10 10.19
CA PHE A 55 -13.09 -10.40 9.43
C PHE A 55 -12.47 -9.14 8.83
N ALA A 56 -13.30 -8.16 8.43
CA ALA A 56 -12.84 -6.85 8.02
C ALA A 56 -12.14 -6.10 9.15
N GLY A 57 -12.73 -6.14 10.36
CA GLY A 57 -12.20 -5.50 11.54
C GLY A 57 -10.84 -6.05 11.96
N VAL A 58 -10.66 -7.39 11.97
CA VAL A 58 -9.40 -8.02 12.35
C VAL A 58 -8.28 -7.69 11.35
N PHE A 59 -8.57 -7.72 10.05
CA PHE A 59 -7.59 -7.34 9.03
C PHE A 59 -7.19 -5.87 9.14
N LEU A 60 -8.17 -4.96 9.27
CA LEU A 60 -7.90 -3.54 9.40
C LEU A 60 -7.15 -3.22 10.71
N ALA A 61 -7.47 -3.90 11.80
CA ALA A 61 -6.74 -3.78 13.06
C ALA A 61 -5.26 -4.18 12.90
N GLY A 62 -4.98 -5.29 12.19
CA GLY A 62 -3.61 -5.70 11.87
C GLY A 62 -2.88 -4.69 10.98
N LEU A 63 -3.56 -4.13 9.97
CA LEU A 63 -3.01 -3.09 9.09
C LEU A 63 -2.66 -1.81 9.88
N VAL A 64 -3.58 -1.34 10.72
CA VAL A 64 -3.39 -0.15 11.55
C VAL A 64 -2.25 -0.36 12.54
N LEU A 65 -2.18 -1.53 13.17
CA LEU A 65 -1.11 -1.88 14.09
C LEU A 65 0.26 -1.91 13.38
N ALA A 66 0.34 -2.52 12.19
CA ALA A 66 1.58 -2.56 11.40
C ALA A 66 2.03 -1.15 10.97
N ALA A 67 1.09 -0.33 10.48
CA ALA A 67 1.37 1.06 10.12
C ALA A 67 1.82 1.88 11.33
N PHE A 68 1.13 1.73 12.47
CA PHE A 68 1.46 2.39 13.72
C PHE A 68 2.88 2.01 14.19
N MET A 69 3.21 0.72 14.23
CA MET A 69 4.54 0.26 14.59
C MET A 69 5.62 0.81 13.67
N THR A 70 5.37 0.80 12.36
CA THR A 70 6.34 1.33 11.37
C THR A 70 6.61 2.81 11.61
N VAL A 71 5.56 3.62 11.80
CA VAL A 71 5.69 5.06 12.08
C VAL A 71 6.38 5.30 13.43
N ALA A 72 6.00 4.55 14.46
CA ALA A 72 6.59 4.66 15.80
C ALA A 72 8.11 4.37 15.77
N LEU A 73 8.53 3.35 15.03
CA LEU A 73 9.95 3.02 14.87
C LEU A 73 10.71 4.09 14.08
N ILE A 74 10.11 4.67 13.03
CA ILE A 74 10.71 5.79 12.29
C ILE A 74 10.90 6.98 13.21
N ILE A 75 9.90 7.31 14.03
CA ILE A 75 10.02 8.42 15.00
C ILE A 75 11.13 8.13 16.02
N LEU A 76 11.15 6.92 16.58
CA LEU A 76 12.13 6.54 17.60
C LEU A 76 13.57 6.58 17.08
N TYR A 77 13.85 5.99 15.92
CA TYR A 77 15.21 5.83 15.41
C TYR A 77 15.68 6.96 14.51
N LYS A 78 14.77 7.68 13.85
CA LYS A 78 15.13 8.72 12.87
C LYS A 78 14.81 10.12 13.36
N VAL A 79 13.77 10.31 14.18
CA VAL A 79 13.32 11.65 14.57
C VAL A 79 13.95 12.04 15.91
N LEU A 80 13.86 11.18 16.93
CA LEU A 80 14.40 11.43 18.26
C LEU A 80 15.90 11.81 18.28
N PRO A 81 16.82 11.02 17.68
CA PRO A 81 18.25 11.36 17.70
C PRO A 81 18.60 12.61 16.89
N ASN A 82 17.79 13.01 15.90
CA ASN A 82 18.02 14.27 15.18
C ASN A 82 17.66 15.49 16.04
N TYR A 83 16.84 15.33 17.07
CA TYR A 83 16.42 16.43 17.95
C TYR A 83 17.51 16.72 18.99
N ASP A 84 18.21 15.68 19.45
CA ASP A 84 19.37 15.80 20.35
C ASP A 84 20.61 16.42 19.65
N ILE A 85 20.69 16.40 18.31
CA ILE A 85 21.82 16.95 17.53
C ILE A 85 21.61 18.44 17.17
N MET A 86 20.38 18.95 17.25
CA MET A 86 20.03 20.34 16.93
C MET A 86 19.84 21.24 18.16
N GLY A 87 19.95 20.68 19.37
CA GLY A 87 19.88 21.39 20.66
C GLY A 87 21.24 21.74 21.23
#